data_AF-A0A8C3W380-F1
#
_entry.id   AF-A0A8C3W380-F1
#
_cell.length_a   1.000
_cell.length_b   1.000
_cell.length_c   1.000
_cell.angle_alpha   90.00
_cell.angle_beta   90.00
_cell.angle_gamma   90.00
#
_symmetry.space_group_name_H-M   'P 1'
#
loop_
_entity.id
_entity.type
_entity.pdbx_description
1 polymer ?
#
loop_
_entity_poly.entity_id
_entity_poly.type
_entity_poly.pdbx_seq_one_letter_code
_entity_poly.pdbx_strand_id
1 'polypeptide(L)'
;MDSGAPPAPELPERLGIQGRKKHLLSSLAAAQALATVQRPCYGPQGLQKLLVTAKGETVFTGYATAILRALQLEHPAARLLREAAQGQAEQSGDGAAFVVLLAQALLAQAEDLLRAGLPRAQLREAYAAAAAESLALLPSLAVRSLGPLEDPFWALRSVMNTHTLSQGDRLTKMVARACSATRELDGAFRPERVGVCALPGARLEDSCLLPGLALPGKPCGQVTMVQRGARVALLACAFGPASPVAPATALLSSPADLTKFPKGSERLIEKQVGQLAAASINVVVVWGGVDEKALTQADRHGLMVIQVKSRREMVYLSEVLGTPLLPYLQPPPQPGTCQRVYGQELGEGQAVLFEWEGPGTPALTLVLRGATTEGLRRAERAVYHGTDAYFQLCQDPRLLPGAGATEMALAKMLSEKGTRLEGPTGPTFLAFARALQSLPKALAENAGLAVSDVMAEMNGAHQAGNFLIGVGVEGIINVAQEEVWGTLTAKAQGLRAVADVVLQLLTVDDIVVAKKCPMPQQDLNLDAEKPKKRPSPVKKISPWNK
;
A
#
# COMPACT_ATOMS: atom_id res chain seq x y z
N MET A 1 43.53 37.48 -21.98
CA MET A 1 42.22 37.03 -22.49
C MET A 1 42.43 35.61 -22.95
N ASP A 2 42.05 34.65 -22.14
CA ASP A 2 41.84 33.27 -22.59
C ASP A 2 40.79 32.68 -21.65
N SER A 3 39.54 32.75 -22.09
CA SER A 3 38.39 32.20 -21.38
C SER A 3 38.41 30.68 -21.56
N GLY A 4 39.01 29.98 -20.60
CA GLY A 4 38.89 28.52 -20.47
C GLY A 4 37.46 28.15 -20.10
N ALA A 5 36.58 28.02 -21.08
CA ALA A 5 35.32 27.33 -20.90
C ALA A 5 35.63 25.83 -20.66
N PRO A 6 35.05 25.19 -19.63
CA PRO A 6 35.19 23.75 -19.47
C PRO A 6 34.58 23.06 -20.70
N PRO A 7 35.19 21.95 -21.20
CA PRO A 7 34.64 21.22 -22.33
C PRO A 7 33.21 20.77 -22.00
N ALA A 8 32.30 20.94 -22.95
CA ALA A 8 30.93 20.44 -22.81
C ALA A 8 30.98 18.94 -22.48
N PRO A 9 30.17 18.44 -21.52
CA PRO A 9 30.16 17.02 -21.21
C PRO A 9 29.81 16.24 -22.48
N GLU A 10 30.68 15.32 -22.87
CA GLU A 10 30.44 14.43 -24.00
C GLU A 10 29.11 13.71 -23.78
N LEU A 11 28.15 13.98 -24.67
CA LEU A 11 26.90 13.24 -24.71
C LEU A 11 27.25 11.77 -25.00
N PRO A 12 26.71 10.80 -24.24
CA PRO A 12 27.00 9.39 -24.48
C PRO A 12 26.64 9.04 -25.93
N GLU A 13 27.56 8.34 -26.59
CA GLU A 13 27.49 7.94 -27.98
C GLU A 13 26.15 7.23 -28.28
N ARG A 14 25.37 7.73 -29.25
CA ARG A 14 24.09 7.12 -29.64
C ARG A 14 24.35 5.70 -30.14
N LEU A 15 24.00 4.69 -29.34
CA LEU A 15 24.13 3.30 -29.76
C LEU A 15 23.23 3.05 -30.98
N GLY A 16 23.80 2.49 -32.05
CA GLY A 16 23.07 2.19 -33.29
C GLY A 16 21.93 1.17 -33.11
N ILE A 17 21.40 0.62 -34.22
CA ILE A 17 20.26 -0.32 -34.23
C ILE A 17 20.46 -1.55 -33.30
N GLN A 18 21.72 -1.96 -33.08
CA GLN A 18 22.06 -3.03 -32.12
C GLN A 18 21.86 -2.63 -30.64
N GLY A 19 22.04 -1.36 -30.29
CA GLY A 19 21.73 -0.83 -28.94
C GLY A 19 20.25 -0.93 -28.63
N ARG A 20 19.39 -0.45 -29.56
CA ARG A 20 17.93 -0.51 -29.45
C ARG A 20 17.44 -1.91 -29.08
N LYS A 21 17.91 -2.96 -29.74
CA LYS A 21 17.56 -4.34 -29.41
C LYS A 21 18.02 -4.74 -28.00
N LYS A 22 19.24 -4.37 -27.57
CA LYS A 22 19.76 -4.65 -26.21
C LYS A 22 18.91 -4.06 -25.07
N HIS A 23 18.26 -2.91 -25.27
CA HIS A 23 17.51 -2.24 -24.18
C HIS A 23 16.16 -2.89 -23.84
N LEU A 24 15.43 -3.39 -24.85
CA LEU A 24 14.21 -4.16 -24.60
C LEU A 24 14.56 -5.48 -23.90
N LEU A 25 15.65 -6.15 -24.31
CA LEU A 25 16.16 -7.36 -23.66
C LEU A 25 16.49 -7.10 -22.19
N SER A 26 17.14 -5.97 -21.88
CA SER A 26 17.43 -5.55 -20.51
C SER A 26 16.15 -5.26 -19.70
N SER A 27 15.19 -4.54 -20.29
CA SER A 27 13.91 -4.24 -19.65
C SER A 27 13.08 -5.50 -19.40
N LEU A 28 13.07 -6.44 -20.35
CA LEU A 28 12.42 -7.73 -20.19
C LEU A 28 13.11 -8.57 -19.11
N ALA A 29 14.44 -8.63 -19.08
CA ALA A 29 15.18 -9.35 -18.05
C ALA A 29 14.85 -8.82 -16.65
N ALA A 30 14.74 -7.48 -16.51
CA ALA A 30 14.32 -6.85 -15.27
C ALA A 30 12.86 -7.21 -14.87
N ALA A 31 11.93 -7.19 -15.83
CA ALA A 31 10.55 -7.61 -15.61
C ALA A 31 10.42 -9.11 -15.28
N GLN A 32 11.21 -9.97 -15.95
CA GLN A 32 11.31 -11.41 -15.70
C GLN A 32 11.85 -11.70 -14.31
N ALA A 33 12.86 -10.96 -13.83
CA ALA A 33 13.36 -11.10 -12.47
C ALA A 33 12.26 -10.80 -11.45
N LEU A 34 11.53 -9.69 -11.61
CA LEU A 34 10.40 -9.35 -10.75
C LEU A 34 9.28 -10.40 -10.78
N ALA A 35 8.89 -10.84 -11.99
CA ALA A 35 7.87 -11.87 -12.15
C ALA A 35 8.31 -13.20 -11.55
N THR A 36 9.58 -13.59 -11.63
CA THR A 36 10.10 -14.82 -11.03
C THR A 36 10.01 -14.80 -9.50
N VAL A 37 10.25 -13.63 -8.90
CA VAL A 37 10.07 -13.44 -7.45
C VAL A 37 8.59 -13.54 -7.06
N GLN A 38 7.68 -12.98 -7.86
CA GLN A 38 6.25 -12.90 -7.51
C GLN A 38 5.40 -14.10 -7.92
N ARG A 39 5.72 -14.78 -9.03
CA ARG A 39 4.92 -15.87 -9.60
C ARG A 39 4.60 -16.95 -8.57
N PRO A 40 5.55 -17.41 -7.71
CA PRO A 40 5.23 -18.42 -6.70
C PRO A 40 4.25 -17.95 -5.61
N CYS A 41 4.00 -16.65 -5.49
CA CYS A 41 3.09 -16.07 -4.51
C CYS A 41 1.68 -15.83 -5.07
N TYR A 42 1.45 -16.10 -6.36
CA TYR A 42 0.20 -15.74 -7.04
C TYR A 42 -0.91 -16.76 -6.78
N GLY A 43 -2.09 -16.28 -6.40
CA GLY A 43 -3.26 -17.11 -6.11
C GLY A 43 -3.33 -17.62 -4.65
N PRO A 44 -4.40 -18.35 -4.30
CA PRO A 44 -4.68 -18.75 -2.92
C PRO A 44 -3.66 -19.75 -2.35
N GLN A 45 -3.09 -20.62 -3.20
CA GLN A 45 -2.01 -21.55 -2.85
C GLN A 45 -0.61 -20.94 -3.01
N GLY A 46 -0.52 -19.60 -3.10
CA GLY A 46 0.74 -18.89 -3.25
C GLY A 46 1.65 -19.04 -2.03
N LEU A 47 2.93 -19.29 -2.27
CA LEU A 47 3.97 -19.38 -1.26
C LEU A 47 4.31 -17.99 -0.68
N GLN A 48 4.81 -17.97 0.55
CA GLN A 48 5.29 -16.75 1.20
C GLN A 48 6.80 -16.56 0.99
N LYS A 49 7.25 -15.30 1.01
CA LYS A 49 8.67 -14.95 0.94
C LYS A 49 9.15 -14.46 2.30
N LEU A 50 10.35 -14.89 2.68
CA LEU A 50 11.10 -14.32 3.79
C LEU A 50 12.05 -13.26 3.21
N LEU A 51 11.77 -11.99 3.50
CA LEU A 51 12.53 -10.84 3.01
C LEU A 51 13.36 -10.28 4.16
N VAL A 52 14.63 -9.99 3.89
CA VAL A 52 15.48 -9.22 4.79
C VAL A 52 15.62 -7.82 4.20
N THR A 53 15.08 -6.82 4.91
CA THR A 53 15.19 -5.43 4.47
C THR A 53 16.61 -4.91 4.67
N ALA A 54 16.97 -3.81 4.00
CA ALA A 54 18.29 -3.18 4.19
C ALA A 54 18.55 -2.68 5.62
N LYS A 55 17.50 -2.57 6.46
CA LYS A 55 17.62 -2.25 7.89
C LYS A 55 17.87 -3.49 8.76
N GLY A 56 17.93 -4.69 8.18
CA GLY A 56 18.06 -5.95 8.90
C GLY A 56 16.75 -6.53 9.43
N GLU A 57 15.60 -5.86 9.19
CA GLU A 57 14.29 -6.36 9.61
C GLU A 57 13.86 -7.51 8.70
N THR A 58 13.41 -8.61 9.31
CA THR A 58 12.84 -9.77 8.60
C THR A 58 11.33 -9.58 8.43
N VAL A 59 10.86 -9.67 7.18
CA VAL A 59 9.44 -9.56 6.82
C VAL A 59 9.05 -10.83 6.09
N PHE A 60 8.05 -11.53 6.62
CA PHE A 60 7.46 -12.69 5.97
C PHE A 60 6.18 -12.25 5.27
N THR A 61 6.07 -12.43 3.95
CA THR A 61 4.89 -11.98 3.20
C THR A 61 4.82 -12.65 1.82
N GLY A 62 3.62 -13.06 1.40
CA GLY A 62 3.32 -13.46 0.02
C GLY A 62 2.79 -12.31 -0.83
N TYR A 63 2.51 -11.15 -0.22
CA TYR A 63 1.83 -10.06 -0.92
C TYR A 63 2.77 -9.26 -1.82
N ALA A 64 2.38 -9.11 -3.08
CA ALA A 64 3.20 -8.51 -4.12
C ALA A 64 3.63 -7.07 -3.79
N THR A 65 2.75 -6.20 -3.28
CA THR A 65 3.16 -4.81 -3.01
C THR A 65 4.16 -4.71 -1.84
N ALA A 66 3.99 -5.54 -0.80
CA ALA A 66 4.92 -5.60 0.31
C ALA A 66 6.30 -6.09 -0.15
N ILE A 67 6.34 -7.11 -1.01
CA ILE A 67 7.57 -7.60 -1.66
C ILE A 67 8.20 -6.47 -2.48
N LEU A 68 7.43 -5.83 -3.37
CA LEU A 68 7.91 -4.75 -4.24
C LEU A 68 8.42 -3.52 -3.50
N ARG A 69 7.84 -3.18 -2.34
CA ARG A 69 8.29 -2.07 -1.48
C ARG A 69 9.60 -2.41 -0.76
N ALA A 70 9.80 -3.67 -0.40
CA ALA A 70 11.01 -4.13 0.27
C ALA A 70 12.21 -4.27 -0.69
N LEU A 71 11.97 -4.57 -1.97
CA LEU A 71 13.02 -4.73 -2.97
C LEU A 71 13.66 -3.38 -3.37
N GLN A 72 14.99 -3.32 -3.33
CA GLN A 72 15.76 -2.21 -3.89
C GLN A 72 16.00 -2.45 -5.38
N LEU A 73 15.29 -1.70 -6.23
CA LEU A 73 15.36 -1.85 -7.68
C LEU A 73 16.31 -0.81 -8.27
N GLU A 74 17.31 -1.30 -8.99
CA GLU A 74 18.26 -0.45 -9.73
C GLU A 74 17.76 -0.12 -11.14
N HIS A 75 17.22 -1.12 -11.85
CA HIS A 75 16.79 -0.95 -13.24
C HIS A 75 15.53 -0.07 -13.37
N PRO A 76 15.51 0.95 -14.24
CA PRO A 76 14.38 1.88 -14.37
C PRO A 76 13.09 1.19 -14.80
N ALA A 77 13.14 0.21 -15.72
CA ALA A 77 11.96 -0.56 -16.10
C ALA A 77 11.32 -1.32 -14.92
N ALA A 78 12.14 -1.84 -13.99
CA ALA A 78 11.65 -2.51 -12.79
C ALA A 78 10.98 -1.52 -11.83
N ARG A 79 11.51 -0.28 -11.74
CA ARG A 79 10.89 0.80 -10.95
C ARG A 79 9.54 1.22 -11.52
N LEU A 80 9.46 1.40 -12.84
CA LEU A 80 8.21 1.73 -13.53
C LEU A 80 7.15 0.65 -13.30
N LEU A 81 7.53 -0.62 -13.45
CA LEU A 81 6.62 -1.75 -13.21
C LEU A 81 6.17 -1.83 -11.74
N ARG A 82 7.09 -1.57 -10.80
CA ARG A 82 6.74 -1.47 -9.37
C ARG A 82 5.73 -0.35 -9.12
N GLU A 83 5.92 0.82 -9.70
CA GLU A 83 5.05 1.98 -9.51
C GLU A 83 3.65 1.72 -10.05
N ALA A 84 3.53 1.11 -11.22
CA ALA A 84 2.23 0.69 -11.75
C ALA A 84 1.54 -0.37 -10.89
N ALA A 85 2.28 -1.37 -10.40
CA ALA A 85 1.73 -2.39 -9.51
C ALA A 85 1.31 -1.81 -8.14
N GLN A 86 2.02 -0.80 -7.63
CA GLN A 86 1.64 -0.08 -6.41
C GLN A 86 0.41 0.79 -6.65
N GLY A 87 0.35 1.54 -7.75
CA GLY A 87 -0.82 2.33 -8.13
C GLY A 87 -2.07 1.47 -8.30
N GLN A 88 -1.96 0.29 -8.90
CA GLN A 88 -3.06 -0.66 -9.00
C GLN A 88 -3.59 -1.09 -7.63
N ALA A 89 -2.71 -1.41 -6.69
CA ALA A 89 -3.12 -1.80 -5.34
C ALA A 89 -3.67 -0.63 -4.52
N GLU A 90 -3.21 0.60 -4.77
CA GLU A 90 -3.76 1.79 -4.11
C GLU A 90 -5.15 2.16 -4.62
N GLN A 91 -5.44 1.90 -5.90
CA GLN A 91 -6.75 2.17 -6.50
C GLN A 91 -7.77 1.05 -6.28
N SER A 92 -7.32 -0.21 -6.38
CA SER A 92 -8.20 -1.37 -6.39
C SER A 92 -8.02 -2.30 -5.19
N GLY A 93 -7.15 -1.95 -4.24
CA GLY A 93 -6.82 -2.79 -3.09
C GLY A 93 -5.99 -4.03 -3.44
N ASP A 94 -6.14 -4.63 -4.62
CA ASP A 94 -5.48 -5.89 -5.04
C ASP A 94 -4.96 -5.81 -6.50
N GLY A 95 -4.48 -6.91 -7.08
CA GLY A 95 -4.09 -6.98 -8.49
C GLY A 95 -2.65 -6.56 -8.80
N ALA A 96 -1.85 -6.21 -7.79
CA ALA A 96 -0.43 -5.88 -8.00
C ALA A 96 0.35 -7.01 -8.66
N ALA A 97 0.13 -8.26 -8.23
CA ALA A 97 0.77 -9.43 -8.84
C ALA A 97 0.31 -9.65 -10.29
N PHE A 98 -0.99 -9.44 -10.56
CA PHE A 98 -1.57 -9.52 -11.90
C PHE A 98 -0.86 -8.55 -12.86
N VAL A 99 -0.62 -7.31 -12.42
CA VAL A 99 0.07 -6.30 -13.24
C VAL A 99 1.49 -6.75 -13.60
N VAL A 100 2.27 -7.23 -12.63
CA VAL A 100 3.66 -7.66 -12.86
C VAL A 100 3.74 -8.87 -13.77
N LEU A 101 2.92 -9.89 -13.52
CA LEU A 101 2.94 -11.15 -14.28
C LEU A 101 2.48 -10.94 -15.72
N LEU A 102 1.38 -10.20 -15.93
CA LEU A 102 0.85 -9.98 -17.27
C LEU A 102 1.76 -9.03 -18.08
N ALA A 103 2.30 -7.97 -17.46
CA ALA A 103 3.25 -7.09 -18.15
C ALA A 103 4.50 -7.87 -18.59
N GLN A 104 5.03 -8.74 -17.73
CA GLN A 104 6.16 -9.59 -18.10
C GLN A 104 5.81 -10.54 -19.26
N ALA A 105 4.64 -11.18 -19.23
CA ALA A 105 4.21 -12.09 -20.28
C ALA A 105 4.06 -11.36 -21.63
N LEU A 106 3.46 -10.17 -21.64
CA LEU A 106 3.31 -9.34 -22.83
C LEU A 106 4.65 -8.88 -23.40
N LEU A 107 5.60 -8.50 -22.54
CA LEU A 107 6.96 -8.12 -22.96
C LEU A 107 7.73 -9.31 -23.55
N ALA A 108 7.54 -10.52 -23.00
CA ALA A 108 8.15 -11.73 -23.56
C ALA A 108 7.59 -12.03 -24.96
N GLN A 109 6.27 -11.95 -25.15
CA GLN A 109 5.66 -12.14 -26.48
C GLN A 109 6.07 -11.02 -27.46
N ALA A 110 6.22 -9.79 -26.97
CA ALA A 110 6.69 -8.66 -27.78
C ALA A 110 8.11 -8.88 -28.29
N GLU A 111 9.00 -9.42 -27.45
CA GLU A 111 10.37 -9.74 -27.82
C GLU A 111 10.42 -10.73 -28.99
N ASP A 112 9.61 -11.79 -28.95
CA ASP A 112 9.54 -12.78 -30.01
C ASP A 112 9.04 -12.18 -31.34
N LEU A 113 8.04 -11.31 -31.29
CA LEU A 113 7.56 -10.59 -32.48
C LEU A 113 8.60 -9.62 -33.04
N LEU A 114 9.35 -8.93 -32.17
CA LEU A 114 10.44 -8.04 -32.59
C LEU A 114 11.62 -8.82 -33.19
N ARG A 115 11.90 -10.03 -32.69
CA ARG A 115 12.87 -10.95 -33.29
C ARG A 115 12.41 -11.44 -34.66
N ALA A 116 11.11 -11.71 -34.82
CA ALA A 116 10.48 -12.07 -36.08
C ALA A 116 10.45 -10.92 -37.11
N GLY A 117 10.89 -9.72 -36.74
CA GLY A 117 11.06 -8.58 -37.66
C GLY A 117 9.92 -7.57 -37.65
N LEU A 118 8.95 -7.69 -36.74
CA LEU A 118 7.85 -6.73 -36.63
C LEU A 118 8.38 -5.35 -36.18
N PRO A 119 8.02 -4.25 -36.85
CA PRO A 119 8.40 -2.91 -36.41
C PRO A 119 7.76 -2.53 -35.07
N ARG A 120 8.52 -1.87 -34.18
CA ARG A 120 8.04 -1.44 -32.85
C ARG A 120 6.78 -0.57 -32.90
N ALA A 121 6.69 0.33 -33.87
CA ALA A 121 5.53 1.21 -34.02
C ALA A 121 4.25 0.41 -34.28
N GLN A 122 4.31 -0.56 -35.20
CA GLN A 122 3.18 -1.45 -35.51
C GLN A 122 2.82 -2.35 -34.34
N LEU A 123 3.82 -2.91 -33.65
CA LEU A 123 3.60 -3.71 -32.43
C LEU A 123 2.87 -2.91 -31.35
N ARG A 124 3.29 -1.66 -31.13
CA ARG A 124 2.68 -0.75 -30.14
C ARG A 124 1.22 -0.45 -30.49
N GLU A 125 0.94 -0.12 -31.75
CA GLU A 125 -0.43 0.13 -32.22
C GLU A 125 -1.32 -1.10 -32.09
N ALA A 126 -0.81 -2.28 -32.46
CA ALA A 126 -1.55 -3.53 -32.34
C ALA A 126 -1.79 -3.96 -30.87
N TYR A 127 -0.82 -3.76 -29.97
CA TYR A 127 -1.02 -3.99 -28.53
C TYR A 127 -2.02 -3.01 -27.92
N ALA A 128 -1.98 -1.73 -28.32
CA ALA A 128 -2.96 -0.75 -27.89
C ALA A 128 -4.38 -1.13 -28.37
N ALA A 129 -4.52 -1.59 -29.61
CA ALA A 129 -5.79 -2.06 -30.16
C ALA A 129 -6.30 -3.32 -29.42
N ALA A 130 -5.43 -4.30 -29.17
CA ALA A 130 -5.78 -5.52 -28.44
C ALA A 130 -6.21 -5.22 -26.99
N ALA A 131 -5.52 -4.28 -26.31
CA ALA A 131 -5.88 -3.86 -24.96
C ALA A 131 -7.23 -3.12 -24.95
N ALA A 132 -7.46 -2.18 -25.87
CA ALA A 132 -8.73 -1.47 -25.99
C ALA A 132 -9.91 -2.42 -26.23
N GLU A 133 -9.70 -3.44 -27.06
CA GLU A 133 -10.71 -4.46 -27.32
C GLU A 133 -10.95 -5.38 -26.13
N SER A 134 -9.89 -5.80 -25.43
CA SER A 134 -10.03 -6.56 -24.19
C SER A 134 -10.89 -5.82 -23.17
N LEU A 135 -10.69 -4.51 -23.05
CA LEU A 135 -11.49 -3.65 -22.16
C LEU A 135 -12.92 -3.48 -22.64
N ALA A 136 -13.17 -3.47 -23.95
CA ALA A 136 -14.51 -3.41 -24.52
C ALA A 136 -15.29 -4.73 -24.35
N LEU A 137 -14.60 -5.88 -24.37
CA LEU A 137 -15.18 -7.20 -24.17
C LEU A 137 -15.40 -7.54 -22.70
N LEU A 138 -14.64 -6.94 -21.78
CA LEU A 138 -14.72 -7.27 -20.36
C LEU A 138 -16.15 -7.18 -19.76
N PRO A 139 -16.97 -6.16 -20.08
CA PRO A 139 -18.34 -6.06 -19.56
C PRO A 139 -19.29 -7.16 -20.03
N SER A 140 -19.07 -7.76 -21.21
CA SER A 140 -19.94 -8.85 -21.71
C SER A 140 -19.67 -10.18 -21.01
N LEU A 141 -18.54 -10.30 -20.30
CA LEU A 141 -18.19 -11.46 -19.49
C LEU A 141 -18.74 -11.38 -18.05
N ALA A 142 -19.46 -10.31 -17.69
CA ALA A 142 -20.08 -10.17 -16.38
C ALA A 142 -21.18 -11.23 -16.18
N VAL A 143 -21.09 -11.98 -15.08
CA VAL A 143 -21.98 -13.12 -14.80
C VAL A 143 -23.09 -12.74 -13.84
N ARG A 144 -22.75 -11.95 -12.82
CA ARG A 144 -23.69 -11.54 -11.75
C ARG A 144 -23.36 -10.13 -11.31
N SER A 145 -24.37 -9.43 -10.81
CA SER A 145 -24.20 -8.14 -10.17
C SER A 145 -24.65 -8.21 -8.72
N LEU A 146 -23.95 -7.52 -7.82
CA LEU A 146 -24.37 -7.39 -6.44
C LEU A 146 -25.58 -6.45 -6.35
N GLY A 147 -26.67 -6.92 -5.75
CA GLY A 147 -27.86 -6.10 -5.49
C GLY A 147 -27.60 -5.02 -4.43
N PRO A 148 -28.35 -3.90 -4.44
CA PRO A 148 -28.12 -2.79 -3.52
C PRO A 148 -28.38 -3.13 -2.05
N LEU A 149 -29.28 -4.07 -1.75
CA LEU A 149 -29.59 -4.52 -0.39
C LEU A 149 -29.13 -5.96 -0.12
N GLU A 150 -28.40 -6.54 -1.08
CA GLU A 150 -27.92 -7.91 -0.98
C GLU A 150 -26.73 -7.98 -0.02
N ASP A 151 -26.64 -9.07 0.74
CA ASP A 151 -25.47 -9.34 1.59
C ASP A 151 -24.23 -9.57 0.71
N PRO A 152 -23.18 -8.73 0.82
CA PRO A 152 -21.98 -8.85 -0.01
C PRO A 152 -21.09 -10.05 0.36
N PHE A 153 -21.44 -10.84 1.38
CA PHE A 153 -20.66 -11.98 1.84
C PHE A 153 -20.14 -12.88 0.71
N TRP A 154 -21.02 -13.32 -0.19
CA TRP A 154 -20.64 -14.24 -1.28
C TRP A 154 -19.71 -13.58 -2.30
N ALA A 155 -19.85 -12.27 -2.53
CA ALA A 155 -19.03 -11.51 -3.47
C ALA A 155 -17.61 -11.24 -2.93
N LEU A 156 -17.49 -11.07 -1.60
CA LEU A 156 -16.21 -10.78 -0.93
C LEU A 156 -15.41 -12.04 -0.57
N ARG A 157 -16.06 -13.21 -0.56
CA ARG A 157 -15.48 -14.48 -0.13
C ARG A 157 -14.20 -14.84 -0.89
N SER A 158 -14.20 -14.69 -2.22
CA SER A 158 -13.05 -15.01 -3.07
C SER A 158 -11.82 -14.14 -2.77
N VAL A 159 -12.02 -12.82 -2.66
CA VAL A 159 -10.96 -11.84 -2.38
C VAL A 159 -10.34 -12.10 -1.02
N MET A 160 -11.17 -12.31 0.01
CA MET A 160 -10.71 -12.53 1.39
C MET A 160 -9.98 -13.88 1.55
N ASN A 161 -10.44 -14.93 0.87
CA ASN A 161 -9.86 -16.27 0.97
C ASN A 161 -8.46 -16.36 0.33
N THR A 162 -8.11 -15.47 -0.60
CA THR A 162 -6.76 -15.42 -1.17
C THR A 162 -5.70 -15.05 -0.13
N HIS A 163 -6.10 -14.38 0.96
CA HIS A 163 -5.18 -13.84 1.97
C HIS A 163 -5.26 -14.55 3.32
N THR A 164 -6.30 -15.35 3.57
CA THR A 164 -6.52 -16.05 4.84
C THR A 164 -6.24 -17.56 4.72
N LEU A 165 -5.50 -18.12 5.69
CA LEU A 165 -5.10 -19.54 5.68
C LEU A 165 -6.16 -20.47 6.30
N SER A 166 -7.08 -19.93 7.09
CA SER A 166 -8.18 -20.67 7.72
C SER A 166 -9.29 -19.72 8.16
N GLN A 167 -10.55 -20.18 8.15
CA GLN A 167 -11.73 -19.46 8.67
C GLN A 167 -12.07 -18.12 7.98
N GLY A 168 -11.77 -18.00 6.69
CA GLY A 168 -12.11 -16.82 5.89
C GLY A 168 -13.60 -16.46 5.99
N ASP A 169 -14.51 -17.44 5.98
CA ASP A 169 -15.95 -17.20 5.98
C ASP A 169 -16.45 -16.38 7.20
N ARG A 170 -15.93 -16.62 8.41
CA ARG A 170 -16.36 -15.84 9.59
C ARG A 170 -15.89 -14.40 9.49
N LEU A 171 -14.64 -14.20 9.07
CA LEU A 171 -14.07 -12.88 8.84
C LEU A 171 -14.83 -12.15 7.72
N THR A 172 -15.12 -12.83 6.61
CA THR A 172 -15.90 -12.29 5.49
C THR A 172 -17.29 -11.85 5.93
N LYS A 173 -17.98 -12.64 6.78
CA LYS A 173 -19.29 -12.22 7.34
C LYS A 173 -19.18 -10.96 8.19
N MET A 174 -18.11 -10.80 8.96
CA MET A 174 -17.92 -9.59 9.77
C MET A 174 -17.62 -8.37 8.90
N VAL A 175 -16.77 -8.52 7.88
CA VAL A 175 -16.47 -7.46 6.90
C VAL A 175 -17.73 -7.07 6.13
N ALA A 176 -18.47 -8.05 5.61
CA ALA A 176 -19.73 -7.82 4.90
C ALA A 176 -20.73 -7.04 5.75
N ARG A 177 -20.92 -7.44 7.02
CA ARG A 177 -21.78 -6.71 7.97
C ARG A 177 -21.30 -5.28 8.22
N ALA A 178 -19.99 -5.08 8.42
CA ALA A 178 -19.41 -3.76 8.64
C ALA A 178 -19.61 -2.84 7.43
N CYS A 179 -19.35 -3.36 6.23
CA CYS A 179 -19.54 -2.67 4.95
C CYS A 179 -21.01 -2.31 4.67
N SER A 180 -21.93 -3.25 4.89
CA SER A 180 -23.37 -3.01 4.71
C SER A 180 -23.90 -1.99 5.73
N ALA A 181 -23.42 -2.01 6.97
CA ALA A 181 -23.86 -1.09 8.02
C ALA A 181 -23.28 0.32 7.88
N THR A 182 -22.11 0.48 7.27
CA THR A 182 -21.45 1.80 7.08
C THR A 182 -21.80 2.46 5.74
N ARG A 183 -22.55 1.76 4.88
CA ARG A 183 -23.05 2.29 3.61
C ARG A 183 -24.03 3.45 3.85
N GLU A 184 -23.85 4.53 3.10
CA GLU A 184 -24.75 5.68 3.13
C GLU A 184 -26.07 5.40 2.40
N LEU A 185 -27.12 6.17 2.74
CA LEU A 185 -28.44 6.03 2.13
C LEU A 185 -28.45 6.35 0.63
N ASP A 186 -27.51 7.17 0.16
CA ASP A 186 -27.30 7.51 -1.25
C ASP A 186 -26.57 6.39 -2.04
N GLY A 187 -26.13 5.34 -1.34
CA GLY A 187 -25.35 4.24 -1.90
C GLY A 187 -23.85 4.46 -1.87
N ALA A 188 -23.35 5.62 -1.43
CA ALA A 188 -21.93 5.88 -1.28
C ALA A 188 -21.33 5.04 -0.15
N PHE A 189 -20.11 4.58 -0.37
CA PHE A 189 -19.34 3.85 0.62
C PHE A 189 -17.99 4.53 0.81
N ARG A 190 -17.64 4.79 2.07
CA ARG A 190 -16.37 5.38 2.46
C ARG A 190 -15.57 4.33 3.23
N PRO A 191 -14.49 3.76 2.65
CA PRO A 191 -13.67 2.75 3.30
C PRO A 191 -13.15 3.19 4.67
N GLU A 192 -12.93 4.49 4.86
CA GLU A 192 -12.44 5.09 6.10
C GLU A 192 -13.43 4.87 7.26
N ARG A 193 -14.70 4.59 7.01
CA ARG A 193 -15.64 4.29 8.12
C ARG A 193 -15.45 2.90 8.70
N VAL A 194 -14.69 2.02 8.05
CA VAL A 194 -14.38 0.68 8.54
C VAL A 194 -12.98 0.68 9.13
N GLY A 195 -12.90 0.84 10.45
CA GLY A 195 -11.65 0.76 11.20
C GLY A 195 -11.19 -0.69 11.40
N VAL A 196 -9.88 -0.89 11.53
CA VAL A 196 -9.28 -2.18 11.87
C VAL A 196 -8.36 -1.98 13.06
N CYS A 197 -8.59 -2.74 14.13
CA CYS A 197 -7.76 -2.73 15.33
C CYS A 197 -7.17 -4.13 15.55
N ALA A 198 -5.87 -4.26 15.32
CA ALA A 198 -5.15 -5.52 15.45
C ALA A 198 -4.58 -5.67 16.86
N LEU A 199 -5.11 -6.62 17.63
CA LEU A 199 -4.62 -6.91 18.98
C LEU A 199 -4.00 -8.32 19.06
N PRO A 200 -2.76 -8.46 19.57
CA PRO A 200 -2.16 -9.77 19.75
C PRO A 200 -2.83 -10.55 20.90
N GLY A 201 -2.75 -11.87 20.80
CA GLY A 201 -3.31 -12.81 21.76
C GLY A 201 -4.69 -13.34 21.32
N ALA A 202 -5.09 -14.47 21.89
CA ALA A 202 -6.32 -15.21 21.56
C ALA A 202 -6.36 -15.75 20.11
N ARG A 203 -7.51 -16.30 19.70
CA ARG A 203 -7.71 -16.88 18.36
C ARG A 203 -8.39 -15.88 17.44
N LEU A 204 -8.27 -16.07 16.12
CA LEU A 204 -8.98 -15.24 15.13
C LEU A 204 -10.50 -15.30 15.32
N GLU A 205 -11.02 -16.41 15.84
CA GLU A 205 -12.43 -16.61 16.21
C GLU A 205 -12.93 -15.63 17.28
N ASP A 206 -12.06 -15.11 18.13
CA ASP A 206 -12.42 -14.18 19.20
C ASP A 206 -12.51 -12.74 18.71
N SER A 207 -12.27 -12.52 17.41
CA SER A 207 -12.43 -11.22 16.75
C SER A 207 -13.90 -10.79 16.75
N CYS A 208 -14.13 -9.48 16.92
CA CYS A 208 -15.46 -8.91 17.05
C CYS A 208 -15.61 -7.60 16.28
N LEU A 209 -16.86 -7.26 15.98
CA LEU A 209 -17.23 -5.97 15.40
C LEU A 209 -17.75 -5.08 16.52
N LEU A 210 -17.08 -3.95 16.75
CA LEU A 210 -17.48 -2.97 17.76
C LEU A 210 -18.08 -1.72 17.09
N PRO A 211 -19.13 -1.13 17.69
CA PRO A 211 -19.64 0.16 17.24
C PRO A 211 -18.60 1.25 17.53
N GLY A 212 -18.35 2.13 16.57
CA GLY A 212 -17.39 3.22 16.73
C GLY A 212 -15.95 2.85 16.39
N LEU A 213 -15.01 3.60 16.96
CA LEU A 213 -13.60 3.58 16.62
C LEU A 213 -12.78 2.96 17.75
N ALA A 214 -12.08 1.85 17.49
CA ALA A 214 -11.20 1.22 18.47
C ALA A 214 -9.72 1.46 18.14
N LEU A 215 -8.93 1.80 19.15
CA LEU A 215 -7.48 1.96 19.06
C LEU A 215 -6.76 0.95 19.93
N PRO A 216 -5.65 0.35 19.46
CA PRO A 216 -4.85 -0.54 20.29
C PRO A 216 -4.11 0.26 21.36
N GLY A 217 -4.30 -0.10 22.62
CA GLY A 217 -3.66 0.60 23.73
C GLY A 217 -4.55 0.71 24.96
N LYS A 218 -4.03 1.40 25.96
CA LYS A 218 -4.72 1.63 27.22
C LYS A 218 -4.76 3.11 27.56
N PRO A 219 -5.78 3.57 28.29
CA PRO A 219 -5.77 4.89 28.88
C PRO A 219 -4.56 5.02 29.82
N CYS A 220 -3.91 6.17 29.76
CA CYS A 220 -2.89 6.56 30.72
C CYS A 220 -3.58 7.22 31.92
N GLY A 221 -3.17 6.89 33.13
CA GLY A 221 -3.63 7.55 34.36
C GLY A 221 -4.73 6.79 35.09
N GLN A 222 -5.43 7.49 35.98
CA GLN A 222 -6.53 6.95 36.78
C GLN A 222 -7.88 7.05 36.07
N VAL A 223 -8.05 8.03 35.18
CA VAL A 223 -9.29 8.24 34.43
C VAL A 223 -9.35 7.27 33.24
N THR A 224 -10.16 6.22 33.36
CA THR A 224 -10.25 5.13 32.36
C THR A 224 -11.49 5.21 31.47
N MET A 225 -12.47 6.06 31.82
CA MET A 225 -13.75 6.15 31.11
C MET A 225 -14.36 7.56 31.21
N VAL A 226 -14.91 8.01 30.09
CA VAL A 226 -15.76 9.20 29.97
C VAL A 226 -17.13 8.74 29.46
N GLN A 227 -18.17 8.85 30.31
CA GLN A 227 -19.49 8.25 30.04
C GLN A 227 -20.42 9.09 29.16
N ARG A 228 -20.27 10.44 29.12
CA ARG A 228 -21.13 11.31 28.32
C ARG A 228 -20.37 12.54 27.81
N GLY A 229 -20.57 12.88 26.54
CA GLY A 229 -20.14 14.16 25.95
C GLY A 229 -18.62 14.33 25.93
N ALA A 230 -17.89 13.33 25.47
CA ALA A 230 -16.44 13.38 25.36
C ALA A 230 -15.99 14.37 24.27
N ARG A 231 -15.29 15.42 24.70
CA ARG A 231 -14.62 16.38 23.82
C ARG A 231 -13.15 15.99 23.71
N VAL A 232 -12.71 15.71 22.48
CA VAL A 232 -11.42 15.10 22.17
C VAL A 232 -10.46 16.13 21.57
N ALA A 233 -9.24 16.16 22.07
CA ALA A 233 -8.12 16.89 21.48
C ALA A 233 -7.06 15.93 20.96
N LEU A 234 -6.54 16.19 19.76
CA LEU A 234 -5.48 15.40 19.13
C LEU A 234 -4.17 16.18 19.12
N LEU A 235 -3.11 15.60 19.69
CA LEU A 235 -1.82 16.24 19.87
C LEU A 235 -0.69 15.41 19.23
N ALA A 236 0.13 16.06 18.40
CA ALA A 236 1.34 15.51 17.79
C ALA A 236 2.62 15.89 18.56
N CYS A 237 2.51 16.17 19.85
CA CYS A 237 3.62 16.49 20.73
C CYS A 237 3.68 15.53 21.91
N ALA A 238 4.79 15.53 22.65
CA ALA A 238 4.83 14.86 23.95
C ALA A 238 3.85 15.55 24.92
N PHE A 239 3.20 14.76 25.77
CA PHE A 239 2.37 15.25 26.86
C PHE A 239 3.25 15.45 28.09
N GLY A 240 3.85 16.64 28.19
CA GLY A 240 4.84 16.94 29.21
C GLY A 240 5.72 18.13 28.85
N PRO A 241 6.92 18.25 29.44
CA PRO A 241 7.80 19.37 29.19
C PRO A 241 8.24 19.39 27.72
N ALA A 242 8.11 20.56 27.09
CA ALA A 242 8.53 20.76 25.71
C ALA A 242 10.06 20.60 25.60
N SER A 243 10.50 19.64 24.79
CA SER A 243 11.92 19.50 24.46
C SER A 243 12.26 20.40 23.27
N PRO A 244 13.31 21.24 23.37
CA PRO A 244 13.72 22.08 22.24
C PRO A 244 14.28 21.21 21.11
N VAL A 245 13.98 21.60 19.87
CA VAL A 245 14.45 20.89 18.65
C VAL A 245 15.96 21.08 18.46
N ALA A 246 16.48 22.25 18.82
CA ALA A 246 17.92 22.51 18.85
C ALA A 246 18.50 22.14 20.22
N PRO A 247 19.74 21.60 20.29
CA PRO A 247 20.40 21.32 21.56
C PRO A 247 20.56 22.63 22.33
N ALA A 248 19.75 22.80 23.37
CA ALA A 248 19.79 23.95 24.26
C ALA A 248 20.14 23.47 25.66
N THR A 249 21.29 23.92 26.17
CA THR A 249 21.71 23.69 27.55
C THR A 249 21.25 24.84 28.43
N ALA A 250 20.44 24.54 29.44
CA ALA A 250 20.08 25.52 30.45
C ALA A 250 21.32 25.88 31.29
N LEU A 251 21.73 27.15 31.26
CA LEU A 251 22.85 27.65 32.06
C LEU A 251 22.31 28.14 33.40
N LEU A 252 22.64 27.42 34.47
CA LEU A 252 22.19 27.71 35.83
C LEU A 252 23.35 28.33 36.61
N SER A 253 23.26 29.64 36.88
CA SER A 253 24.36 30.40 37.50
C SER A 253 24.27 30.47 39.02
N SER A 254 23.07 30.29 39.62
CA SER A 254 22.87 30.38 41.06
C SER A 254 22.25 29.11 41.66
N PRO A 255 22.52 28.80 42.96
CA PRO A 255 21.89 27.68 43.66
C PRO A 255 20.37 27.78 43.71
N ALA A 256 19.82 29.00 43.70
CA ALA A 256 18.38 29.23 43.70
C ALA A 256 17.73 28.78 42.38
N ASP A 257 18.45 28.91 41.26
CA ASP A 257 17.94 28.57 39.93
C ASP A 257 17.74 27.06 39.74
N LEU A 258 18.52 26.24 40.44
CA LEU A 258 18.35 24.78 40.49
C LEU A 258 16.95 24.38 40.99
N THR A 259 16.37 25.16 41.91
CA THR A 259 15.02 24.89 42.44
C THR A 259 13.91 25.57 41.64
N LYS A 260 14.20 26.73 41.02
CA LYS A 260 13.22 27.50 40.25
C LYS A 260 12.93 26.88 38.89
N PHE A 261 13.94 26.36 38.21
CA PHE A 261 13.80 25.77 36.88
C PHE A 261 12.78 24.61 36.82
N PRO A 262 12.88 23.56 37.67
CA PRO A 262 11.91 22.47 37.66
C PRO A 262 10.50 22.95 38.06
N LYS A 263 10.39 23.82 39.08
CA LYS A 263 9.10 24.40 39.50
C LYS A 263 8.46 25.26 38.40
N GLY A 264 9.26 25.96 37.60
CA GLY A 264 8.79 26.74 36.46
C GLY A 264 8.23 25.86 35.34
N SER A 265 8.90 24.75 35.04
CA SER A 265 8.42 23.76 34.07
C SER A 265 7.11 23.11 34.54
N GLU A 266 7.02 22.72 35.81
CA GLU A 266 5.79 22.16 36.40
C GLU A 266 4.62 23.15 36.33
N ARG A 267 4.83 24.43 36.66
CA ARG A 267 3.80 25.48 36.54
C ARG A 267 3.35 25.71 35.10
N LEU A 268 4.25 25.58 34.12
CA LEU A 268 3.91 25.73 32.71
C LEU A 268 2.97 24.59 32.26
N ILE A 269 3.31 23.35 32.63
CA ILE A 269 2.48 22.17 32.34
C ILE A 269 1.12 22.30 33.02
N GLU A 270 1.09 22.67 34.31
CA GLU A 270 -0.15 22.90 35.06
C GLU A 270 -1.04 23.96 34.38
N LYS A 271 -0.43 25.06 33.90
CA LYS A 271 -1.15 26.08 33.14
C LYS A 271 -1.70 25.55 31.81
N GLN A 272 -0.92 24.76 31.07
CA GLN A 272 -1.34 24.19 29.78
C GLN A 272 -2.47 23.16 29.95
N VAL A 273 -2.35 22.27 30.93
CA VAL A 273 -3.40 21.30 31.28
C VAL A 273 -4.66 22.02 31.77
N GLY A 274 -4.51 23.07 32.60
CA GLY A 274 -5.61 23.93 33.03
C GLY A 274 -6.31 24.63 31.86
N GLN A 275 -5.58 25.03 30.82
CA GLN A 275 -6.17 25.60 29.60
C GLN A 275 -7.02 24.58 28.83
N LEU A 276 -6.59 23.31 28.79
CA LEU A 276 -7.39 22.23 28.17
C LEU A 276 -8.68 21.99 28.94
N ALA A 277 -8.59 21.93 30.28
CA ALA A 277 -9.75 21.78 31.16
C ALA A 277 -10.71 22.99 31.04
N ALA A 278 -10.18 24.22 30.97
CA ALA A 278 -10.97 25.42 30.76
C ALA A 278 -11.71 25.45 29.41
N ALA A 279 -11.13 24.83 28.37
CA ALA A 279 -11.79 24.61 27.09
C ALA A 279 -12.82 23.46 27.12
N SER A 280 -13.04 22.84 28.29
CA SER A 280 -13.93 21.69 28.53
C SER A 280 -13.59 20.49 27.65
N ILE A 281 -12.30 20.23 27.43
CA ILE A 281 -11.81 19.00 26.81
C ILE A 281 -11.81 17.92 27.90
N ASN A 282 -12.22 16.70 27.55
CA ASN A 282 -12.28 15.58 28.51
C ASN A 282 -11.32 14.44 28.12
N VAL A 283 -10.96 14.35 26.84
CA VAL A 283 -10.10 13.30 26.30
C VAL A 283 -8.97 13.95 25.49
N VAL A 284 -7.74 13.53 25.77
CA VAL A 284 -6.54 14.00 25.07
C VAL A 284 -5.83 12.79 24.47
N VAL A 285 -5.71 12.76 23.15
CA VAL A 285 -4.99 11.73 22.43
C VAL A 285 -3.65 12.28 21.98
N VAL A 286 -2.58 11.56 22.28
CA VAL A 286 -1.21 12.04 22.15
C VAL A 286 -0.39 11.08 21.29
N TRP A 287 0.25 11.61 20.25
CA TRP A 287 1.29 10.92 19.49
C TRP A 287 2.65 11.42 19.99
N GLY A 288 3.15 10.78 21.05
CA GLY A 288 4.38 11.20 21.73
C GLY A 288 4.57 10.50 23.08
N GLY A 289 5.63 10.86 23.79
CA GLY A 289 5.85 10.43 25.18
C GLY A 289 4.85 11.09 26.12
N VAL A 290 4.46 10.37 27.17
CA VAL A 290 3.59 10.89 28.25
C VAL A 290 4.43 10.95 29.52
N ASP A 291 4.53 12.14 30.12
CA ASP A 291 5.23 12.36 31.37
C ASP A 291 4.31 12.09 32.58
N GLU A 292 4.83 11.44 33.62
CA GLU A 292 4.07 11.01 34.80
C GLU A 292 3.56 12.19 35.64
N LYS A 293 4.32 13.28 35.73
CA LYS A 293 3.89 14.48 36.47
C LYS A 293 2.77 15.19 35.72
N ALA A 294 2.89 15.30 34.40
CA ALA A 294 1.84 15.85 33.55
C ALA A 294 0.56 15.02 33.65
N LEU A 295 0.69 13.69 33.67
CA LEU A 295 -0.42 12.77 33.83
C LEU A 295 -1.15 12.94 35.17
N THR A 296 -0.40 13.08 36.27
CA THR A 296 -0.98 13.32 37.60
C THR A 296 -1.81 14.61 37.63
N GLN A 297 -1.39 15.65 36.92
CA GLN A 297 -2.16 16.89 36.80
C GLN A 297 -3.40 16.73 35.92
N ALA A 298 -3.28 15.97 34.82
CA ALA A 298 -4.41 15.64 33.97
C ALA A 298 -5.50 14.88 34.75
N ASP A 299 -5.10 13.90 35.56
CA ASP A 299 -6.02 13.12 36.42
C ASP A 299 -6.75 14.01 37.44
N ARG A 300 -6.07 14.99 38.05
CA ARG A 300 -6.71 15.96 38.98
C ARG A 300 -7.80 16.80 38.30
N HIS A 301 -7.64 17.08 37.02
CA HIS A 301 -8.62 17.79 36.21
C HIS A 301 -9.67 16.86 35.56
N GLY A 302 -9.59 15.55 35.79
CA GLY A 302 -10.51 14.57 35.21
C GLY A 302 -10.31 14.34 33.71
N LEU A 303 -9.11 14.59 33.18
CA LEU A 303 -8.78 14.41 31.77
C LEU A 303 -8.31 12.98 31.50
N MET A 304 -8.93 12.32 30.54
CA MET A 304 -8.47 11.02 30.04
C MET A 304 -7.36 11.21 29.02
N VAL A 305 -6.16 10.66 29.27
CA VAL A 305 -5.03 10.73 28.35
C VAL A 305 -4.84 9.39 27.64
N ILE A 306 -4.71 9.40 26.31
CA ILE A 306 -4.52 8.19 25.49
C ILE A 306 -3.25 8.36 24.68
N GLN A 307 -2.32 7.42 24.81
CA GLN A 307 -1.09 7.40 24.01
C GLN A 307 -1.28 6.53 22.76
N VAL A 308 -1.07 7.13 21.59
CA VAL A 308 -1.14 6.44 20.29
C VAL A 308 0.27 6.26 19.74
N LYS A 309 0.57 5.04 19.27
CA LYS A 309 1.90 4.71 18.71
C LYS A 309 2.00 5.04 17.23
N SER A 310 0.91 4.88 16.48
CA SER A 310 0.92 5.04 15.03
C SER A 310 0.49 6.43 14.60
N ARG A 311 1.31 7.08 13.76
CA ARG A 311 0.91 8.34 13.11
C ARG A 311 -0.34 8.16 12.24
N ARG A 312 -0.54 6.98 11.63
CA ARG A 312 -1.68 6.70 10.77
C ARG A 312 -2.99 6.71 11.55
N GLU A 313 -3.00 6.11 12.74
CA GLU A 313 -4.16 6.11 13.64
C GLU A 313 -4.52 7.54 14.07
N MET A 314 -3.51 8.39 14.30
CA MET A 314 -3.74 9.79 14.66
C MET A 314 -4.38 10.61 13.52
N VAL A 315 -3.90 10.42 12.28
CA VAL A 315 -4.51 11.06 11.11
C VAL A 315 -5.93 10.55 10.91
N TYR A 316 -6.13 9.25 11.07
CA TYR A 316 -7.45 8.63 10.94
C TYR A 316 -8.45 9.16 11.98
N LEU A 317 -8.03 9.31 13.24
CA LEU A 317 -8.83 9.97 14.29
C LEU A 317 -9.18 11.41 13.92
N SER A 318 -8.25 12.16 13.34
CA SER A 318 -8.46 13.54 12.91
C SER A 318 -9.56 13.64 11.86
N GLU A 319 -9.59 12.72 10.90
CA GLU A 319 -10.60 12.64 9.85
C GLU A 319 -11.98 12.23 10.39
N VAL A 320 -12.04 11.19 11.23
CA VAL A 320 -13.32 10.68 11.78
C VAL A 320 -13.94 11.65 12.79
N LEU A 321 -13.12 12.26 13.65
CA LEU A 321 -13.59 13.21 14.67
C LEU A 321 -13.73 14.65 14.13
N GLY A 322 -13.19 14.93 12.94
CA GLY A 322 -13.19 16.28 12.34
C GLY A 322 -12.42 17.31 13.16
N THR A 323 -11.34 16.90 13.83
CA THR A 323 -10.55 17.77 14.73
C THR A 323 -9.11 17.91 14.25
N PRO A 324 -8.51 19.12 14.26
CA PRO A 324 -7.15 19.32 13.76
C PRO A 324 -6.11 18.71 14.70
N LEU A 325 -5.07 18.13 14.12
CA LEU A 325 -3.90 17.65 14.85
C LEU A 325 -2.99 18.83 15.23
N LEU A 326 -2.79 19.06 16.53
CA LEU A 326 -1.99 20.18 17.02
C LEU A 326 -0.54 19.77 17.33
N PRO A 327 0.46 20.59 16.96
CA PRO A 327 1.87 20.31 17.28
C PRO A 327 2.28 20.76 18.69
N TYR A 328 1.39 21.41 19.46
CA TYR A 328 1.67 21.92 20.79
C TYR A 328 0.52 21.60 21.75
N LEU A 329 0.82 21.54 23.05
CA LEU A 329 -0.15 21.32 24.13
C LEU A 329 -1.04 22.56 24.34
N GLN A 330 -2.01 22.73 23.44
CA GLN A 330 -2.98 23.81 23.44
C GLN A 330 -4.38 23.26 23.13
N PRO A 331 -5.45 23.97 23.55
CA PRO A 331 -6.80 23.56 23.18
C PRO A 331 -7.03 23.73 21.67
N PRO A 332 -7.61 22.74 20.97
CA PRO A 332 -7.96 22.90 19.56
C PRO A 332 -9.07 23.92 19.36
N PRO A 333 -9.04 24.67 18.25
CA PRO A 333 -10.11 25.60 17.91
C PRO A 333 -11.45 24.87 17.72
N GLN A 334 -11.40 23.64 17.18
CA GLN A 334 -12.54 22.76 17.00
C GLN A 334 -12.23 21.39 17.63
N PRO A 335 -12.65 21.14 18.88
CA PRO A 335 -12.47 19.83 19.51
C PRO A 335 -13.40 18.80 18.87
N GLY A 336 -12.91 17.57 18.73
CA GLY A 336 -13.69 16.44 18.25
C GLY A 336 -14.78 16.07 19.27
N THR A 337 -15.89 15.52 18.81
CA THR A 337 -17.00 15.10 19.68
C THR A 337 -17.26 13.61 19.54
N CYS A 338 -17.36 12.94 20.68
CA CYS A 338 -17.83 11.57 20.79
C CYS A 338 -18.65 11.46 22.07
N GLN A 339 -19.43 10.40 22.21
CA GLN A 339 -20.32 10.30 23.34
C GLN A 339 -19.68 9.60 24.51
N ARG A 340 -19.06 8.44 24.24
CA ARG A 340 -18.39 7.62 25.24
C ARG A 340 -16.99 7.29 24.77
N VAL A 341 -16.04 7.36 25.69
CA VAL A 341 -14.69 6.86 25.49
C VAL A 341 -14.31 6.00 26.67
N TYR A 342 -13.92 4.75 26.44
CA TYR A 342 -13.55 3.85 27.51
C TYR A 342 -12.52 2.82 27.08
N GLY A 343 -11.70 2.38 28.02
CA GLY A 343 -10.87 1.20 27.86
C GLY A 343 -11.72 -0.07 27.92
N GLN A 344 -11.61 -0.92 26.91
CA GLN A 344 -12.20 -2.25 26.88
C GLN A 344 -11.10 -3.31 26.87
N GLU A 345 -11.22 -4.27 27.77
CA GLU A 345 -10.36 -5.45 27.80
C GLU A 345 -10.96 -6.52 26.90
N LEU A 346 -10.20 -6.95 25.89
CA LEU A 346 -10.58 -7.96 24.91
C LEU A 346 -9.60 -9.12 25.03
N GLY A 347 -9.82 -9.96 26.04
CA GLY A 347 -8.89 -11.01 26.46
C GLY A 347 -7.62 -10.41 27.07
N GLU A 348 -6.46 -10.72 26.49
CA GLU A 348 -5.16 -10.16 26.94
C GLU A 348 -4.84 -8.78 26.34
N GLY A 349 -5.58 -8.36 25.31
CA GLY A 349 -5.37 -7.04 24.69
C GLY A 349 -6.28 -5.99 25.29
N GLN A 350 -5.75 -4.78 25.41
CA GLN A 350 -6.54 -3.59 25.76
C GLN A 350 -6.71 -2.72 24.52
N ALA A 351 -7.92 -2.24 24.32
CA ALA A 351 -8.24 -1.23 23.31
C ALA A 351 -9.04 -0.09 23.94
N VAL A 352 -8.89 1.11 23.39
CA VAL A 352 -9.72 2.26 23.75
C VAL A 352 -10.76 2.45 22.67
N LEU A 353 -12.04 2.45 23.04
CA LEU A 353 -13.17 2.61 22.13
C LEU A 353 -13.75 4.01 22.22
N PHE A 354 -14.02 4.62 21.08
CA PHE A 354 -14.76 5.86 20.91
C PHE A 354 -16.12 5.52 20.29
N GLU A 355 -17.20 5.78 21.02
CA GLU A 355 -18.56 5.47 20.58
C GLU A 355 -19.42 6.72 20.35
N TRP A 356 -20.37 6.59 19.43
CA TRP A 356 -21.39 7.58 19.11
C TRP A 356 -22.78 6.91 19.18
N GLU A 357 -23.71 7.42 19.99
CA GLU A 357 -25.13 7.06 19.89
C GLU A 357 -25.82 8.01 18.90
N GLY A 358 -26.40 7.43 17.85
CA GLY A 358 -27.20 8.12 16.86
C GLY A 358 -27.43 7.24 15.63
N PRO A 359 -28.51 7.45 14.87
CA PRO A 359 -28.69 6.81 13.58
C PRO A 359 -27.60 7.32 12.63
N GLY A 360 -26.65 6.44 12.28
CA GLY A 360 -25.50 6.78 11.45
C GLY A 360 -24.19 6.82 12.25
N THR A 361 -23.80 5.70 12.86
CA THR A 361 -22.47 5.56 13.45
C THR A 361 -21.41 5.95 12.42
N PRO A 362 -20.56 6.97 12.68
CA PRO A 362 -19.63 7.48 11.68
C PRO A 362 -18.54 6.45 11.33
N ALA A 363 -18.30 5.48 12.21
CA ALA A 363 -17.37 4.39 11.97
C ALA A 363 -17.78 3.11 12.71
N LEU A 364 -17.37 1.95 12.18
CA LEU A 364 -17.37 0.65 12.85
C LEU A 364 -15.95 0.11 12.85
N THR A 365 -15.54 -0.57 13.92
CA THR A 365 -14.19 -1.14 14.01
C THR A 365 -14.22 -2.64 14.13
N LEU A 366 -13.49 -3.31 13.25
CA LEU A 366 -13.18 -4.72 13.33
C LEU A 366 -11.98 -4.89 14.27
N VAL A 367 -12.22 -5.45 15.45
CA VAL A 367 -11.15 -5.84 16.35
C VAL A 367 -10.71 -7.24 15.98
N LEU A 368 -9.49 -7.34 15.45
CA LEU A 368 -8.88 -8.59 15.05
C LEU A 368 -7.99 -9.12 16.17
N ARG A 369 -8.17 -10.40 16.48
CA ARG A 369 -7.38 -11.15 17.46
C ARG A 369 -6.55 -12.19 16.73
N GLY A 370 -5.38 -12.52 17.26
CA GLY A 370 -4.49 -13.48 16.62
C GLY A 370 -3.34 -13.92 17.51
N ALA A 371 -3.05 -15.23 17.46
CA ALA A 371 -1.98 -15.84 18.23
C ALA A 371 -0.59 -15.41 17.75
N THR A 372 -0.44 -15.16 16.45
CA THR A 372 0.83 -14.72 15.85
C THR A 372 0.65 -13.35 15.21
N THR A 373 1.68 -12.51 15.31
CA THR A 373 1.71 -11.18 14.67
C THR A 373 1.55 -11.27 13.16
N GLU A 374 2.08 -12.32 12.55
CA GLU A 374 1.96 -12.57 11.11
C GLU A 374 0.54 -12.98 10.71
N GLY A 375 -0.10 -13.90 11.44
CA GLY A 375 -1.49 -14.27 11.20
C GLY A 375 -2.42 -13.07 11.32
N LEU A 376 -2.16 -12.21 12.31
CA LEU A 376 -2.90 -10.96 12.52
C LEU A 376 -2.72 -9.97 11.37
N ARG A 377 -1.48 -9.75 10.91
CA ARG A 377 -1.19 -8.90 9.72
C ARG A 377 -1.86 -9.41 8.46
N ARG A 378 -1.95 -10.74 8.29
CA ARG A 378 -2.67 -11.35 7.16
C ARG A 378 -4.18 -11.12 7.25
N ALA A 379 -4.76 -11.29 8.44
CA ALA A 379 -6.19 -11.04 8.67
C ALA A 379 -6.52 -9.55 8.45
N GLU A 380 -5.72 -8.64 9.02
CA GLU A 380 -5.83 -7.19 8.81
C GLU A 380 -5.82 -6.84 7.33
N ARG A 381 -4.87 -7.40 6.58
CA ARG A 381 -4.78 -7.21 5.14
C ARG A 381 -5.99 -7.76 4.39
N ALA A 382 -6.46 -8.95 4.74
CA ALA A 382 -7.65 -9.54 4.13
C ALA A 382 -8.88 -8.64 4.34
N VAL A 383 -9.04 -8.06 5.53
CA VAL A 383 -10.11 -7.10 5.82
C VAL A 383 -9.99 -5.88 4.91
N TYR A 384 -8.81 -5.28 4.77
CA TYR A 384 -8.63 -4.14 3.85
C TYR A 384 -8.98 -4.49 2.39
N HIS A 385 -8.51 -5.64 1.89
CA HIS A 385 -8.88 -6.10 0.54
C HIS A 385 -10.39 -6.32 0.38
N GLY A 386 -11.06 -6.86 1.40
CA GLY A 386 -12.52 -7.03 1.41
C GLY A 386 -13.26 -5.69 1.38
N THR A 387 -12.80 -4.71 2.17
CA THR A 387 -13.35 -3.34 2.20
C THR A 387 -13.16 -2.63 0.86
N ASP A 388 -11.97 -2.73 0.26
CA ASP A 388 -11.66 -2.13 -1.05
C ASP A 388 -12.45 -2.79 -2.19
N ALA A 389 -12.63 -4.11 -2.13
CA ALA A 389 -13.48 -4.83 -3.09
C ALA A 389 -14.95 -4.39 -2.97
N TYR A 390 -15.46 -4.21 -1.75
CA TYR A 390 -16.80 -3.68 -1.56
C TYR A 390 -16.95 -2.25 -2.07
N PHE A 391 -15.95 -1.39 -1.84
CA PHE A 391 -15.92 -0.03 -2.39
C PHE A 391 -16.03 -0.02 -3.91
N GLN A 392 -15.34 -0.93 -4.60
CA GLN A 392 -15.48 -1.09 -6.05
C GLN A 392 -16.86 -1.59 -6.47
N LEU A 393 -17.45 -2.52 -5.71
CA LEU A 393 -18.78 -3.04 -5.98
C LEU A 393 -19.86 -1.96 -5.79
N CYS A 394 -19.64 -0.99 -4.91
CA CYS A 394 -20.51 0.19 -4.80
C CYS A 394 -20.42 1.10 -6.04
N GLN A 395 -19.28 1.16 -6.72
CA GLN A 395 -19.10 1.93 -7.96
C GLN A 395 -19.64 1.20 -9.19
N ASP A 396 -19.32 -0.09 -9.31
CA ASP A 396 -19.80 -0.98 -10.36
C ASP A 396 -20.10 -2.36 -9.76
N PRO A 397 -21.38 -2.76 -9.66
CA PRO A 397 -21.76 -3.98 -8.98
C PRO A 397 -21.44 -5.26 -9.77
N ARG A 398 -20.95 -5.14 -11.02
CA ARG A 398 -20.73 -6.28 -11.91
C ARG A 398 -19.50 -7.11 -11.50
N LEU A 399 -19.72 -8.42 -11.43
CA LEU A 399 -18.72 -9.42 -11.11
C LEU A 399 -18.42 -10.31 -12.33
N LEU A 400 -17.14 -10.63 -12.45
CA LEU A 400 -16.55 -11.48 -13.48
C LEU A 400 -16.17 -12.84 -12.89
N PRO A 401 -16.09 -13.90 -13.71
CA PRO A 401 -15.62 -15.19 -13.25
C PRO A 401 -14.12 -15.12 -12.92
N GLY A 402 -13.76 -15.41 -11.67
CA GLY A 402 -12.39 -15.43 -11.16
C GLY A 402 -11.59 -16.65 -11.61
N ALA A 403 -10.56 -17.02 -10.83
CA ALA A 403 -9.74 -18.22 -11.05
C ALA A 403 -9.10 -18.36 -12.46
N GLY A 404 -8.83 -17.24 -13.14
CA GLY A 404 -8.26 -17.25 -14.49
C GLY A 404 -9.27 -17.46 -15.63
N ALA A 405 -10.56 -17.65 -15.32
CA ALA A 405 -11.61 -17.89 -16.32
C ALA A 405 -11.81 -16.67 -17.24
N THR A 406 -11.84 -15.46 -16.67
CA THR A 406 -11.93 -14.21 -17.45
C THR A 406 -10.75 -14.07 -18.41
N GLU A 407 -9.53 -14.34 -17.95
CA GLU A 407 -8.32 -14.27 -18.77
C GLU A 407 -8.37 -15.26 -19.94
N MET A 408 -8.87 -16.48 -19.71
CA MET A 408 -9.02 -17.48 -20.75
C MET A 408 -10.12 -17.12 -21.76
N ALA A 409 -11.24 -16.57 -21.30
CA ALA A 409 -12.32 -16.11 -22.17
C ALA A 409 -11.84 -14.97 -23.08
N LEU A 410 -11.10 -13.99 -22.53
CA LEU A 410 -10.46 -12.94 -23.31
C LEU A 410 -9.44 -13.51 -24.30
N ALA A 411 -8.60 -14.46 -23.88
CA ALA A 411 -7.62 -15.10 -24.75
C ALA A 411 -8.27 -15.80 -25.94
N LYS A 412 -9.41 -16.49 -25.74
CA LYS A 412 -10.19 -17.09 -26.83
C LYS A 412 -10.68 -16.02 -27.80
N MET A 413 -11.39 -15.00 -27.31
CA MET A 413 -12.00 -13.97 -28.17
C MET A 413 -10.94 -13.20 -28.97
N LEU A 414 -9.81 -12.85 -28.35
CA LEU A 414 -8.69 -12.21 -29.04
C LEU A 414 -8.03 -13.15 -30.06
N SER A 415 -7.97 -14.44 -29.76
CA SER A 415 -7.40 -15.44 -30.68
C SER A 415 -8.28 -15.62 -31.92
N GLU A 416 -9.60 -15.74 -31.76
CA GLU A 416 -10.56 -15.81 -32.87
C GLU A 416 -10.56 -14.55 -33.73
N LYS A 417 -10.28 -13.38 -33.14
CA LYS A 417 -10.09 -12.16 -33.92
C LYS A 417 -8.73 -12.14 -34.61
N GLY A 418 -7.67 -12.52 -33.92
CA GLY A 418 -6.31 -12.59 -34.45
C GLY A 418 -6.20 -13.49 -35.69
N THR A 419 -6.97 -14.58 -35.76
CA THR A 419 -7.03 -15.45 -36.95
C THR A 419 -7.79 -14.85 -38.13
N ARG A 420 -8.68 -13.88 -37.89
CA ARG A 420 -9.45 -13.21 -38.96
C ARG A 420 -8.75 -11.97 -39.50
N LEU A 421 -7.86 -11.37 -38.70
CA LEU A 421 -7.12 -10.17 -39.09
C LEU A 421 -5.98 -10.54 -40.05
N GLU A 422 -5.93 -9.85 -41.19
CA GLU A 422 -4.84 -9.97 -42.14
C GLU A 422 -3.65 -9.08 -41.75
N GLY A 423 -2.44 -9.49 -42.15
CA GLY A 423 -1.22 -8.73 -41.95
C GLY A 423 -0.57 -8.88 -40.55
N PRO A 424 0.31 -7.95 -40.16
CA PRO A 424 1.12 -8.07 -38.95
C PRO A 424 0.34 -7.94 -37.62
N THR A 425 -0.90 -7.47 -37.69
CA THR A 425 -1.78 -7.29 -36.52
C THR A 425 -2.30 -8.63 -35.99
N GLY A 426 -2.61 -9.60 -36.87
CA GLY A 426 -3.11 -10.93 -36.48
C GLY A 426 -2.20 -11.69 -35.51
N PRO A 427 -0.92 -11.91 -35.84
CA PRO A 427 0.05 -12.55 -34.94
C PRO A 427 0.22 -11.83 -33.61
N THR A 428 0.06 -10.51 -33.61
CA THR A 428 0.17 -9.67 -32.41
C THR A 428 -1.00 -9.89 -31.45
N PHE A 429 -2.22 -10.06 -31.98
CA PHE A 429 -3.39 -10.43 -31.19
C PHE A 429 -3.26 -11.84 -30.59
N LEU A 430 -2.72 -12.80 -31.36
CA LEU A 430 -2.44 -14.15 -30.87
C LEU A 430 -1.39 -14.14 -29.75
N ALA A 431 -0.34 -13.33 -29.88
CA ALA A 431 0.65 -13.11 -28.84
C ALA A 431 0.04 -12.53 -27.56
N PHE A 432 -0.85 -11.54 -27.68
CA PHE A 432 -1.57 -10.97 -26.53
C PHE A 432 -2.44 -12.03 -25.84
N ALA A 433 -3.15 -12.85 -26.61
CA ALA A 433 -3.95 -13.96 -26.08
C ALA A 433 -3.09 -14.99 -25.31
N ARG A 434 -1.92 -15.35 -25.84
CA ARG A 434 -0.96 -16.23 -25.14
C ARG A 434 -0.45 -15.63 -23.84
N ALA A 435 -0.25 -14.30 -23.80
CA ALA A 435 0.14 -13.63 -22.57
C ALA A 435 -0.94 -13.71 -21.49
N LEU A 436 -2.23 -13.59 -21.85
CA LEU A 436 -3.34 -13.77 -20.90
C LEU A 436 -3.39 -15.18 -20.32
N GLN A 437 -3.11 -16.20 -21.13
CA GLN A 437 -3.05 -17.61 -20.69
C GLN A 437 -1.93 -17.89 -19.66
N SER A 438 -0.94 -17.00 -19.53
CA SER A 438 0.13 -17.16 -18.55
C SER A 438 -0.35 -17.07 -17.09
N LEU A 439 -1.47 -16.39 -16.84
CA LEU A 439 -2.04 -16.20 -15.51
C LEU A 439 -2.73 -17.48 -14.97
N PRO A 440 -3.68 -18.12 -15.68
CA PRO A 440 -4.20 -19.42 -15.25
C PRO A 440 -3.11 -20.50 -15.19
N LYS A 441 -2.11 -20.43 -16.08
CA LYS A 441 -0.92 -21.28 -15.99
C LYS A 441 -0.19 -21.11 -14.65
N ALA A 442 0.05 -19.87 -14.21
CA ALA A 442 0.69 -19.61 -12.92
C ALA A 442 -0.16 -20.11 -11.73
N LEU A 443 -1.50 -20.04 -11.82
CA LEU A 443 -2.39 -20.61 -10.80
C LEU A 443 -2.27 -22.14 -10.73
N ALA A 444 -2.26 -22.82 -11.89
CA ALA A 444 -2.11 -24.27 -11.95
C ALA A 444 -0.74 -24.73 -11.44
N GLU A 445 0.33 -24.01 -11.78
CA GLU A 445 1.68 -24.25 -11.26
C GLU A 445 1.73 -24.17 -9.73
N ASN A 446 1.13 -23.12 -9.15
CA ASN A 446 1.14 -22.91 -7.70
C ASN A 446 0.20 -23.86 -6.95
N ALA A 447 -0.85 -24.39 -7.60
CA ALA A 447 -1.68 -25.45 -7.07
C ALA A 447 -1.01 -26.84 -7.11
N GLY A 448 0.15 -26.97 -7.78
CA GLY A 448 0.84 -28.25 -7.95
C GLY A 448 0.18 -29.17 -8.97
N LEU A 449 -0.65 -28.63 -9.86
CA LEU A 449 -1.39 -29.39 -10.87
C LEU A 449 -0.55 -29.62 -12.14
N ALA A 450 -0.90 -30.64 -12.91
CA ALA A 450 -0.34 -30.87 -14.24
C ALA A 450 -0.81 -29.76 -15.21
N VAL A 451 0.05 -28.76 -15.40
CA VAL A 451 -0.26 -27.54 -16.17
C VAL A 451 -0.74 -27.83 -17.59
N SER A 452 -0.15 -28.83 -18.27
CA SER A 452 -0.55 -29.22 -19.62
C SER A 452 -2.02 -29.63 -19.68
N ASP A 453 -2.44 -30.44 -18.72
CA ASP A 453 -3.73 -31.12 -18.72
C ASP A 453 -4.82 -30.12 -18.35
N VAL A 454 -4.59 -29.35 -17.27
CA VAL A 454 -5.48 -28.26 -16.85
C VAL A 454 -5.67 -27.23 -17.96
N MET A 455 -4.59 -26.81 -18.62
CA MET A 455 -4.68 -25.83 -19.71
C MET A 455 -5.37 -26.41 -20.95
N ALA A 456 -5.19 -27.71 -21.25
CA ALA A 456 -5.88 -28.35 -22.36
C ALA A 456 -7.39 -28.46 -22.11
N GLU A 457 -7.79 -28.90 -20.92
CA GLU A 457 -9.20 -28.99 -20.53
C GLU A 457 -9.87 -27.62 -20.49
N MET A 458 -9.20 -26.63 -19.91
CA MET A 458 -9.70 -25.25 -19.85
C MET A 458 -9.85 -24.65 -21.26
N ASN A 459 -8.87 -24.85 -22.15
CA ASN A 459 -8.99 -24.43 -23.54
C ASN A 459 -10.18 -25.11 -24.24
N GLY A 460 -10.37 -26.42 -24.06
CA GLY A 460 -11.49 -27.17 -24.63
C GLY A 460 -12.85 -26.64 -24.15
N ALA A 461 -13.01 -26.39 -22.85
CA ALA A 461 -14.23 -25.86 -22.27
C ALA A 461 -14.56 -24.44 -22.76
N HIS A 462 -13.55 -23.56 -22.82
CA HIS A 462 -13.73 -22.20 -23.32
C HIS A 462 -14.03 -22.20 -24.82
N GLN A 463 -13.40 -23.07 -25.62
CA GLN A 463 -13.74 -23.27 -27.03
C GLN A 463 -15.20 -23.68 -27.22
N ALA A 464 -15.70 -24.60 -26.39
CA ALA A 464 -17.12 -25.01 -26.37
C ALA A 464 -18.10 -23.90 -25.90
N GLY A 465 -17.59 -22.74 -25.48
CA GLY A 465 -18.39 -21.58 -25.07
C GLY A 465 -18.66 -21.49 -23.57
N ASN A 466 -18.05 -22.35 -22.76
CA ASN A 466 -18.19 -22.30 -21.31
C ASN A 466 -17.10 -21.39 -20.69
N PHE A 467 -17.42 -20.11 -20.53
CA PHE A 467 -16.50 -19.11 -19.95
C PHE A 467 -16.42 -19.13 -18.43
N LEU A 468 -17.17 -20.02 -17.76
CA LEU A 468 -17.21 -20.13 -16.30
C LEU A 468 -16.17 -21.12 -15.75
N ILE A 469 -15.38 -21.76 -16.61
CA ILE A 469 -14.36 -22.72 -16.18
C ILE A 469 -13.08 -22.00 -15.78
N GLY A 470 -12.65 -22.22 -14.54
CA GLY A 470 -11.46 -21.64 -13.90
C GLY A 470 -10.52 -22.72 -13.34
N VAL A 471 -9.38 -22.29 -12.81
CA VAL A 471 -8.40 -23.16 -12.13
C VAL A 471 -8.71 -23.23 -10.63
N GLY A 472 -9.01 -24.43 -10.13
CA GLY A 472 -9.20 -24.73 -8.71
C GLY A 472 -7.96 -25.35 -8.07
N VAL A 473 -8.13 -25.86 -6.85
CA VAL A 473 -7.04 -26.51 -6.09
C VAL A 473 -6.76 -27.93 -6.59
N GLU A 474 -7.80 -28.67 -7.00
CA GLU A 474 -7.71 -30.07 -7.39
C GLU A 474 -7.87 -30.30 -8.91
N GLY A 475 -8.06 -29.23 -9.70
CA GLY A 475 -8.33 -29.32 -11.13
C GLY A 475 -9.10 -28.11 -11.66
N ILE A 476 -9.80 -28.27 -12.78
CA ILE A 476 -10.71 -27.25 -13.28
C ILE A 476 -12.01 -27.19 -12.47
N ILE A 477 -12.55 -26.00 -12.28
CA ILE A 477 -13.79 -25.78 -11.50
C ILE A 477 -14.77 -24.90 -12.27
N ASN A 478 -16.06 -25.09 -12.00
CA ASN A 478 -17.07 -24.11 -12.39
C ASN A 478 -17.10 -22.99 -11.35
N VAL A 479 -16.60 -21.83 -11.77
CA VAL A 479 -16.43 -20.64 -10.94
C VAL A 479 -17.75 -20.14 -10.35
N ALA A 480 -18.87 -20.33 -11.06
CA ALA A 480 -20.17 -19.91 -10.57
C ALA A 480 -20.71 -20.82 -9.45
N GLN A 481 -20.38 -22.11 -9.49
CA GLN A 481 -20.78 -23.07 -8.45
C GLN A 481 -19.94 -22.90 -7.18
N GLU A 482 -18.65 -22.63 -7.33
CA GLU A 482 -17.71 -22.40 -6.23
C GLU A 482 -17.72 -20.94 -5.71
N GLU A 483 -18.54 -20.07 -6.30
CA GLU A 483 -18.66 -18.64 -5.95
C GLU A 483 -17.33 -17.85 -5.99
N VAL A 484 -16.46 -18.12 -6.97
CA VAL A 484 -15.14 -17.47 -7.08
C VAL A 484 -15.19 -16.24 -7.99
N TRP A 485 -15.52 -15.09 -7.43
CA TRP A 485 -15.75 -13.88 -8.23
C TRP A 485 -14.56 -12.91 -8.26
N GLY A 486 -14.47 -12.09 -9.29
CA GLY A 486 -13.59 -10.92 -9.36
C GLY A 486 -14.37 -9.67 -9.76
N THR A 487 -13.95 -8.50 -9.29
CA THR A 487 -14.61 -7.23 -9.64
C THR A 487 -14.24 -6.80 -11.06
N LEU A 488 -15.23 -6.28 -11.81
CA LEU A 488 -14.98 -5.75 -13.14
C LEU A 488 -14.01 -4.56 -13.09
N THR A 489 -14.19 -3.67 -12.11
CA THR A 489 -13.37 -2.48 -11.92
C THR A 489 -11.89 -2.82 -11.73
N ALA A 490 -11.54 -3.74 -10.83
CA ALA A 490 -10.15 -4.12 -10.61
C ALA A 490 -9.52 -4.73 -11.87
N LYS A 491 -10.24 -5.62 -12.57
CA LYS A 491 -9.75 -6.24 -13.81
C LYS A 491 -9.54 -5.22 -14.92
N ALA A 492 -10.49 -4.29 -15.10
CA ALA A 492 -10.39 -3.23 -16.11
C ALA A 492 -9.23 -2.27 -15.81
N GLN A 493 -9.07 -1.84 -14.56
CA GLN A 493 -7.96 -0.98 -14.14
C GLN A 493 -6.62 -1.70 -14.29
N GLY A 494 -6.53 -2.96 -13.89
CA GLY A 494 -5.32 -3.76 -14.02
C GLY A 494 -4.90 -3.95 -15.47
N LEU A 495 -5.84 -4.25 -16.37
CA LEU A 495 -5.55 -4.36 -17.81
C LEU A 495 -5.07 -3.02 -18.41
N ARG A 496 -5.66 -1.90 -18.00
CA ARG A 496 -5.21 -0.55 -18.41
C ARG A 496 -3.79 -0.27 -17.91
N ALA A 497 -3.53 -0.49 -16.62
CA ALA A 497 -2.22 -0.27 -16.01
C ALA A 497 -1.13 -1.11 -16.68
N VAL A 498 -1.43 -2.37 -17.00
CA VAL A 498 -0.52 -3.24 -17.76
C VAL A 498 -0.27 -2.71 -19.16
N ALA A 499 -1.32 -2.36 -19.90
CA ALA A 499 -1.19 -1.82 -21.25
C ALA A 499 -0.33 -0.56 -21.26
N ASP A 500 -0.57 0.38 -20.34
CA ASP A 500 0.17 1.63 -20.25
C ASP A 500 1.67 1.39 -20.00
N VAL A 501 2.02 0.52 -19.04
CA VAL A 501 3.42 0.19 -18.74
C VAL A 501 4.10 -0.49 -19.91
N VAL A 502 3.44 -1.48 -20.53
CA VAL A 502 4.02 -2.23 -21.65
C VAL A 502 4.23 -1.29 -22.86
N LEU A 503 3.26 -0.43 -23.17
CA LEU A 503 3.37 0.53 -24.26
C LEU A 503 4.47 1.58 -24.00
N GLN A 504 4.61 2.04 -22.75
CA GLN A 504 5.71 2.92 -22.35
C GLN A 504 7.07 2.23 -22.55
N LEU A 505 7.24 1.00 -22.06
CA LEU A 505 8.49 0.25 -22.21
C LEU A 505 8.83 -0.08 -23.67
N LEU A 506 7.83 -0.32 -24.52
CA LEU A 506 8.02 -0.51 -25.96
C LEU A 506 8.41 0.77 -26.70
N THR A 507 8.08 1.93 -26.13
CA THR A 507 8.41 3.25 -26.69
C THR A 507 9.86 3.65 -26.38
N VAL A 508 10.44 3.14 -25.30
CA VAL A 508 11.84 3.42 -24.92
C VAL A 508 12.80 2.87 -25.98
N ASP A 509 13.58 3.78 -26.60
CA ASP A 509 14.60 3.42 -27.57
C ASP A 509 15.99 3.27 -26.94
N ASP A 510 16.32 4.10 -25.95
CA ASP A 510 17.58 4.08 -25.19
C ASP A 510 17.38 4.39 -23.69
N ILE A 511 18.25 3.86 -22.83
CA ILE A 511 18.29 4.13 -21.39
C ILE A 511 19.56 4.90 -21.07
N VAL A 512 19.44 6.22 -20.91
CA VAL A 512 20.56 7.09 -20.55
C VAL A 512 20.59 7.27 -19.03
N VAL A 513 21.56 6.65 -18.36
CA VAL A 513 21.79 6.82 -16.91
C VAL A 513 22.79 7.95 -16.71
N ALA A 514 22.30 9.14 -16.33
CA ALA A 514 23.17 10.19 -15.85
C ALA A 514 23.83 9.73 -14.53
N LYS A 515 25.16 9.66 -14.49
CA LYS A 515 25.88 9.44 -13.22
C LYS A 515 25.43 10.53 -12.24
N LYS A 516 25.02 10.15 -11.04
CA LYS A 516 24.84 11.13 -9.96
C LYS A 516 26.15 11.89 -9.83
N CYS A 517 26.13 13.20 -10.10
CA CYS A 517 27.19 14.05 -9.60
C CYS A 517 27.25 13.81 -8.09
N PRO A 518 28.41 13.41 -7.53
CA PRO A 518 28.58 13.51 -6.09
C PRO A 518 28.40 15.00 -5.78
N MET A 519 27.24 15.36 -5.21
CA MET A 519 27.12 16.62 -4.51
C MET A 519 28.30 16.65 -3.54
N PRO A 520 29.17 17.67 -3.56
CA PRO A 520 30.11 17.85 -2.46
C PRO A 520 29.25 17.87 -1.21
N GLN A 521 29.39 16.88 -0.35
CA GLN A 521 28.98 17.04 1.03
C GLN A 521 29.83 18.21 1.52
N GLN A 522 29.22 19.40 1.57
CA GLN A 522 29.78 20.47 2.37
C GLN A 522 29.72 19.92 3.79
N ASP A 523 30.85 19.38 4.24
CA ASP A 523 31.14 19.16 5.64
C ASP A 523 30.95 20.51 6.33
N LEU A 524 29.75 20.70 6.90
CA LEU A 524 29.49 21.70 7.93
C LEU A 524 30.15 21.24 9.24
N ASN A 525 31.46 21.01 9.19
CA ASN A 525 32.33 21.02 10.36
C ASN A 525 33.02 22.38 10.39
N LEU A 526 32.25 23.38 10.82
CA LEU A 526 32.81 24.63 11.31
C LEU A 526 33.29 24.36 12.74
N ASP A 527 34.57 24.02 12.91
CA ASP A 527 35.28 24.25 14.17
C ASP A 527 36.78 24.49 13.95
N ALA A 528 37.13 25.76 14.17
CA ALA A 528 38.35 26.30 14.77
C ALA A 528 39.76 25.88 14.29
N GLU A 529 40.39 26.85 13.61
CA GLU A 529 41.75 27.35 13.83
C GLU A 529 42.98 26.44 13.67
N LYS A 530 43.81 26.77 12.66
CA LYS A 530 45.05 27.55 12.88
C LYS A 530 45.67 27.99 11.54
N PRO A 531 46.07 29.27 11.37
CA PRO A 531 46.69 29.74 10.15
C PRO A 531 48.17 29.36 10.13
N LYS A 532 48.59 28.48 9.21
CA LYS A 532 50.02 28.27 8.92
C LYS A 532 50.44 29.01 7.65
N LYS A 533 50.99 30.20 7.91
CA LYS A 533 52.11 30.89 7.24
C LYS A 533 52.00 31.21 5.74
N ARG A 534 51.78 32.50 5.48
CA ARG A 534 52.25 33.18 4.25
C ARG A 534 53.78 33.05 4.15
N PRO A 535 54.36 32.78 2.96
CA PRO A 535 55.76 33.09 2.73
C PRO A 535 55.93 34.61 2.57
N SER A 536 56.90 35.18 3.28
CA SER A 536 57.29 36.59 3.27
C SER A 536 57.93 37.04 1.95
N PRO A 537 57.94 38.36 1.64
CA PRO A 537 58.36 38.89 0.35
C PRO A 537 59.88 38.92 0.18
N VAL A 538 60.27 38.88 -1.10
CA VAL A 538 61.62 38.99 -1.67
C VAL A 538 62.54 39.99 -0.96
N LYS A 539 63.77 39.57 -0.63
CA LYS A 539 64.96 40.43 -0.58
C LYS A 539 66.06 39.84 -1.47
N LYS A 540 66.52 40.64 -2.43
CA LYS A 540 67.70 40.42 -3.28
C LYS A 540 68.98 40.41 -2.43
N ILE A 541 69.98 39.62 -2.84
CA ILE A 541 71.42 39.96 -2.99
C ILE A 541 72.10 38.80 -3.72
N SER A 542 72.84 39.13 -4.78
CA SER A 542 73.74 38.29 -5.60
C SER A 542 75.14 38.16 -4.94
N PRO A 543 76.22 37.71 -5.62
CA PRO A 543 76.46 36.58 -6.52
C PRO A 543 77.57 35.66 -5.93
N TRP A 544 78.06 34.67 -6.70
CA TRP A 544 79.24 33.79 -6.46
C TRP A 544 78.96 32.46 -5.73
N ASN A 545 78.88 31.37 -6.50
CA ASN A 545 80.00 30.43 -6.57
C ASN A 545 79.89 29.52 -7.79
N LYS A 546 81.08 29.22 -8.31
CA LYS A 546 81.52 28.47 -9.49
C LYS A 546 80.65 27.33 -10.00
#